data_AF-A0ABD6ENR9-F1
#
_entry.id   AF-A0ABD6ENR9-F1
#
_cell.length_a   1.000
_cell.length_b   1.000
_cell.length_c   1.000
_cell.angle_alpha   90.00
_cell.angle_beta   90.00
_cell.angle_gamma   90.00
#
_symmetry.space_group_name_H-M   'P 1'
#
loop_
_entity.id
_entity.type
_entity.pdbx_description
1 polymer ?
#
loop_
_entity_poly.entity_id
_entity_poly.type
_entity_poly.pdbx_seq_one_letter_code
_entity_poly.pdbx_strand_id
1 'polypeptide(L)'
;MQINKLTPEQRSFVFWYGPAFLRDASVSIRKQFMDTLSNPNFTGTEKKEKAKELAKKFLNPKQMEEFKKYVAVRDRIKQEFDEKVRNLSPEAKKVFDELKELRERRLEIYRQMTPEVKAEISGLYIRRKSTKKSH
;
A
#
# COMPACT_ATOMS: atom_id res chain seq x y z
N MET A 1 23.34 21.45 -3.85
CA MET A 1 23.05 20.60 -2.68
C MET A 1 23.62 19.20 -2.94
N GLN A 2 24.61 18.71 -2.18
CA GLN A 2 25.22 17.39 -2.43
C GLN A 2 24.34 16.27 -1.88
N ILE A 3 23.45 15.74 -2.73
CA ILE A 3 22.44 14.72 -2.40
C ILE A 3 23.06 13.44 -1.80
N ASN A 4 24.32 13.16 -2.14
CA ASN A 4 25.04 11.97 -1.69
C ASN A 4 25.40 11.99 -0.19
N LYS A 5 25.39 13.16 0.47
CA LYS A 5 25.71 13.32 1.90
C LYS A 5 24.49 13.22 2.83
N LEU A 6 23.28 13.08 2.26
CA LEU A 6 22.05 12.97 3.04
C LEU A 6 21.86 11.55 3.59
N THR A 7 21.46 11.45 4.86
CA THR A 7 21.04 10.19 5.48
C THR A 7 19.79 9.61 4.77
N PRO A 8 19.50 8.30 4.90
CA PRO A 8 18.28 7.72 4.33
C PRO A 8 17.01 8.47 4.73
N GLU A 9 16.93 8.93 5.98
CA GLU A 9 15.81 9.75 6.47
C GLU A 9 15.75 11.10 5.76
N GLN A 10 16.86 11.82 5.66
CA GLN A 10 16.91 13.11 4.95
C GLN A 10 16.56 12.96 3.47
N ARG A 11 17.01 11.88 2.82
CA ARG A 11 16.62 11.55 1.43
C ARG A 11 15.13 11.24 1.33
N SER A 12 14.53 10.56 2.31
CA SER A 12 13.09 10.27 2.32
C SER A 12 12.21 11.52 2.47
N PHE A 13 12.75 12.60 3.06
CA PHE A 13 12.09 13.90 3.11
C PHE A 13 12.20 14.64 1.77
N VAL A 14 13.37 14.62 1.15
CA VAL A 14 13.62 15.30 -0.14
C VAL A 14 12.92 14.60 -1.32
N PHE A 15 12.86 13.27 -1.31
CA PHE A 15 12.27 12.44 -2.37
C PHE A 15 11.01 11.72 -1.89
N TRP A 16 10.08 12.43 -1.27
CA TRP A 16 8.82 11.83 -0.81
C TRP A 16 7.91 11.48 -1.99
N TYR A 17 7.73 10.18 -2.26
CA TYR A 17 6.81 9.63 -3.27
C TYR A 17 5.46 9.17 -2.68
N GLY A 18 5.19 9.45 -1.41
CA GLY A 18 3.94 9.04 -0.76
C GLY A 18 2.82 10.08 -0.91
N PRO A 19 1.67 9.85 -0.26
CA PRO A 19 0.54 10.76 -0.32
C PRO A 19 0.90 12.20 0.10
N ALA A 20 0.30 13.19 -0.57
CA ALA A 20 0.58 14.61 -0.34
C ALA A 20 0.35 15.01 1.13
N PHE A 21 -0.73 14.51 1.75
CA PHE A 21 -1.11 14.83 3.13
C PHE A 21 -0.08 14.42 4.20
N LEU A 22 0.95 13.64 3.82
CA LEU A 22 2.05 13.21 4.68
C LEU A 22 3.39 13.90 4.37
N ARG A 23 3.41 14.83 3.40
CA ARG A 23 4.64 15.53 2.98
C ARG A 23 5.33 16.23 4.14
N ASP A 24 4.58 16.85 5.04
CA ASP A 24 5.15 17.56 6.19
C ASP A 24 5.01 16.78 7.50
N ALA A 25 4.55 15.52 7.43
CA ALA A 25 4.42 14.66 8.61
C ALA A 25 5.77 14.07 9.04
N SER A 26 5.91 13.79 10.34
CA SER A 26 7.10 13.12 10.86
C SER A 26 7.27 11.72 10.28
N VAL A 27 8.50 11.19 10.29
CA VAL A 27 8.81 9.84 9.78
C VAL A 27 7.94 8.78 10.47
N SER A 28 7.73 8.90 11.78
CA SER A 28 6.89 7.99 12.57
C SER A 28 5.43 8.01 12.09
N ILE A 29 4.86 9.20 11.88
CA ILE A 29 3.48 9.34 11.39
C ILE A 29 3.37 8.76 9.97
N ARG A 30 4.30 9.12 9.08
CA ARG A 30 4.38 8.55 7.72
C ARG A 30 4.39 7.03 7.74
N LYS A 31 5.24 6.44 8.59
CA LYS A 31 5.35 4.98 8.75
C LYS A 31 4.03 4.38 9.20
N GLN A 32 3.34 4.94 10.20
CA GLN A 32 2.05 4.42 10.66
C GLN A 32 0.97 4.41 9.56
N PHE A 33 0.90 5.48 8.77
CA PHE A 33 -0.02 5.53 7.63
C PHE A 33 0.37 4.53 6.54
N MET A 34 1.65 4.46 6.17
CA MET A 34 2.10 3.55 5.12
C MET A 34 1.97 2.09 5.53
N ASP A 35 2.26 1.75 6.78
CA ASP A 35 2.06 0.41 7.33
C ASP A 35 0.58 0.03 7.27
N THR A 36 -0.33 0.96 7.61
CA THR A 36 -1.78 0.74 7.52
C THR A 36 -2.26 0.57 6.07
N LEU A 37 -1.85 1.47 5.16
CA LEU A 37 -2.30 1.48 3.76
C LEU A 37 -1.72 0.31 2.95
N SER A 38 -0.51 -0.13 3.27
CA SER A 38 0.15 -1.26 2.61
C SER A 38 -0.19 -2.62 3.24
N ASN A 39 -0.75 -2.67 4.45
CA ASN A 39 -1.03 -3.92 5.15
C ASN A 39 -1.88 -4.87 4.28
N PRO A 40 -1.36 -6.04 3.88
CA PRO A 40 -2.11 -6.99 3.06
C PRO A 40 -3.28 -7.63 3.81
N ASN A 41 -3.29 -7.60 5.14
CA ASN A 41 -4.34 -8.20 5.95
C ASN A 41 -5.63 -7.39 5.95
N PHE A 42 -5.55 -6.08 5.69
CA PHE A 42 -6.73 -5.21 5.66
C PHE A 42 -7.35 -5.14 4.27
N THR A 43 -8.67 -5.22 4.22
CA THR A 43 -9.48 -4.89 3.05
C THR A 43 -9.38 -3.40 2.71
N GLY A 44 -9.79 -3.02 1.49
CA GLY A 44 -9.80 -1.61 1.09
C GLY A 44 -10.62 -0.72 2.02
N THR A 45 -11.73 -1.24 2.54
CA THR A 45 -12.61 -0.53 3.48
C THR A 45 -11.95 -0.38 4.85
N GLU A 46 -11.38 -1.45 5.40
CA GLU A 46 -10.67 -1.39 6.68
C GLU A 46 -9.47 -0.45 6.64
N LYS A 47 -8.71 -0.45 5.53
CA LYS A 47 -7.61 0.51 5.31
C LYS A 47 -8.10 1.94 5.35
N LYS A 48 -9.24 2.22 4.71
CA LYS A 48 -9.85 3.56 4.67
C LYS A 48 -10.27 4.01 6.07
N GLU A 49 -10.94 3.16 6.83
CA GLU A 49 -11.38 3.51 8.20
C GLU A 49 -10.19 3.71 9.14
N LYS A 50 -9.21 2.80 9.14
CA LYS A 50 -7.99 2.98 9.94
C LYS A 50 -7.21 4.24 9.54
N ALA A 51 -7.13 4.55 8.25
CA ALA A 51 -6.51 5.78 7.79
C ALA A 51 -7.28 7.03 8.25
N LYS A 52 -8.62 6.99 8.30
CA LYS A 52 -9.43 8.07 8.86
C LYS A 52 -9.21 8.25 10.37
N GLU A 53 -9.07 7.16 11.12
CA GLU A 53 -8.75 7.21 12.55
C GLU A 53 -7.39 7.86 12.78
N LEU A 54 -6.36 7.43 12.03
CA LEU A 54 -5.04 8.06 12.06
C LEU A 54 -5.10 9.52 11.64
N ALA A 55 -5.92 9.85 10.64
CA ALA A 55 -6.10 11.21 10.17
C ALA A 55 -6.62 12.13 11.28
N LYS A 56 -7.67 11.71 11.99
CA LYS A 56 -8.25 12.46 13.11
C LYS A 56 -7.26 12.67 14.26
N LYS A 57 -6.36 11.69 14.48
CA LYS A 57 -5.42 11.71 15.59
C LYS A 57 -4.18 12.57 15.33
N PHE A 58 -3.67 12.57 14.10
CA PHE A 58 -2.32 13.06 13.81
C PHE A 58 -2.25 14.19 12.78
N LEU A 59 -3.28 14.40 11.95
CA LEU A 59 -3.21 15.39 10.89
C LEU A 59 -3.70 16.75 11.37
N ASN A 60 -2.96 17.79 10.98
CA ASN A 60 -3.40 19.17 11.14
C ASN A 60 -4.48 19.54 10.09
N PRO A 61 -5.13 20.72 10.20
CA PRO A 61 -6.21 21.10 9.29
C PRO A 61 -5.82 21.06 7.80
N LYS A 62 -4.63 21.56 7.44
CA LYS A 62 -4.14 21.55 6.05
C LYS A 62 -3.96 20.13 5.53
N GLN A 63 -3.34 19.25 6.33
CA GLN A 63 -3.15 17.84 5.99
C GLN A 63 -4.49 17.10 5.91
N MET A 64 -5.46 17.46 6.75
CA MET A 64 -6.80 16.88 6.73
C MET A 64 -7.54 17.20 5.41
N GLU A 65 -7.40 18.40 4.87
CA GLU A 65 -7.95 18.75 3.55
C GLU A 65 -7.33 17.91 2.43
N GLU A 66 -6.01 17.75 2.44
CA GLU A 66 -5.31 16.90 1.48
C GLU A 66 -5.69 15.41 1.66
N PHE A 67 -5.91 14.97 2.89
CA PHE A 67 -6.39 13.62 3.17
C PHE A 67 -7.78 13.38 2.60
N LYS A 68 -8.71 14.34 2.74
CA LYS A 68 -10.04 14.27 2.12
C LYS A 68 -9.95 14.15 0.60
N LYS A 69 -9.08 14.95 -0.05
CA LYS A 69 -8.82 14.86 -1.49
C LYS A 69 -8.27 13.48 -1.87
N TYR A 70 -7.31 12.97 -1.11
CA TYR A 70 -6.76 11.63 -1.30
C TYR A 70 -7.84 10.55 -1.24
N VAL A 71 -8.71 10.59 -0.22
CA VAL A 71 -9.83 9.65 -0.08
C VAL A 71 -10.80 9.75 -1.25
N ALA A 72 -11.18 10.97 -1.66
CA ALA A 72 -12.09 11.18 -2.78
C ALA A 72 -11.55 10.62 -4.09
N VAL A 73 -10.25 10.81 -4.38
CA VAL A 73 -9.61 10.22 -5.57
C VAL A 73 -9.64 8.69 -5.51
N ARG A 74 -9.39 8.09 -4.34
CA ARG A 74 -9.43 6.63 -4.18
C ARG A 74 -10.84 6.06 -4.35
N ASP A 75 -11.84 6.77 -3.84
CA ASP A 75 -13.25 6.39 -4.00
C ASP A 75 -13.66 6.48 -5.47
N ARG A 76 -13.26 7.54 -6.19
CA ARG A 76 -13.51 7.68 -7.63
C ARG A 76 -12.87 6.54 -8.43
N ILE A 77 -11.59 6.24 -8.19
CA ILE A 77 -10.89 5.14 -8.88
C ILE A 77 -11.60 3.80 -8.63
N LYS A 78 -12.10 3.57 -7.40
CA LYS A 78 -12.87 2.38 -7.08
C LYS A 78 -14.19 2.34 -7.86
N GLN A 79 -14.92 3.44 -7.91
CA GLN A 79 -16.17 3.53 -8.67
C GLN A 79 -15.96 3.28 -10.16
N GLU A 80 -14.96 3.93 -10.78
CA GLU A 80 -14.61 3.74 -12.19
C GLU A 80 -14.22 2.29 -12.48
N PHE A 81 -13.54 1.61 -11.54
CA PHE A 81 -13.23 0.19 -11.67
C PHE A 81 -14.48 -0.68 -11.56
N ASP A 82 -15.34 -0.42 -10.57
CA ASP A 82 -16.59 -1.16 -10.36
C ASP A 82 -17.53 -1.01 -11.58
N GLU A 83 -17.55 0.14 -12.24
CA GLU A 83 -18.25 0.37 -13.51
C GLU A 83 -17.67 -0.45 -14.66
N LYS A 84 -16.34 -0.47 -14.81
CA LYS A 84 -15.67 -1.32 -15.81
C LYS A 84 -16.00 -2.79 -15.61
N VAL A 85 -16.06 -3.26 -14.36
CA VAL A 85 -16.45 -4.64 -14.02
C VAL A 85 -17.92 -4.92 -14.37
N ARG A 86 -18.82 -3.95 -14.18
CA ARG A 86 -20.23 -4.08 -14.57
C ARG A 86 -20.41 -4.17 -16.08
N ASN A 87 -19.57 -3.48 -16.85
CA ASN A 87 -19.63 -3.44 -18.32
C ASN A 87 -18.86 -4.58 -19.00
N LEU A 88 -18.37 -5.58 -18.25
CA LEU A 88 -17.75 -6.76 -18.83
C LEU A 88 -18.79 -7.61 -19.57
N SER A 89 -18.36 -8.31 -20.63
CA SER A 89 -19.19 -9.36 -21.24
C SER A 89 -19.42 -10.50 -20.23
N PRO A 90 -20.48 -11.32 -20.39
CA PRO A 90 -20.76 -12.44 -19.49
C PRO A 90 -19.56 -13.40 -19.34
N GLU A 91 -18.86 -13.71 -20.43
CA GLU A 91 -17.67 -14.58 -20.43
C GLU A 91 -16.50 -13.93 -19.69
N ALA A 92 -16.24 -12.65 -19.95
CA ALA A 92 -15.18 -11.90 -19.27
C ALA A 92 -15.47 -11.75 -17.77
N LYS A 93 -16.74 -11.57 -17.41
CA LYS A 93 -17.18 -11.47 -16.02
C LYS A 93 -16.96 -12.78 -15.26
N LYS A 94 -17.31 -13.92 -15.87
CA LYS A 94 -17.06 -15.24 -15.30
C LYS A 94 -15.57 -15.45 -15.00
N VAL A 95 -14.69 -15.16 -15.96
CA VAL A 95 -13.24 -15.25 -15.76
C VAL A 95 -12.75 -14.27 -14.69
N PHE A 96 -13.29 -13.05 -14.68
CA PHE A 96 -12.95 -12.06 -13.64
C PHE A 96 -13.32 -12.54 -12.23
N ASP A 97 -14.50 -13.13 -12.06
CA ASP A 97 -14.97 -13.64 -10.78
C ASP A 97 -14.10 -14.84 -10.32
N GLU A 98 -13.73 -15.76 -11.22
CA GLU A 98 -12.78 -16.85 -10.92
C GLU A 98 -11.40 -16.31 -10.48
N LEU A 99 -10.86 -15.30 -11.19
CA LEU A 99 -9.60 -14.65 -10.81
C LEU A 99 -9.69 -13.94 -9.47
N LYS A 100 -10.84 -13.35 -9.15
CA LYS A 100 -11.10 -12.70 -7.87
C LYS A 100 -11.12 -13.72 -6.74
N GLU A 101 -11.81 -14.84 -6.90
CA GLU A 101 -11.84 -15.92 -5.91
C GLU A 101 -10.45 -16.51 -5.66
N LEU A 102 -9.67 -16.76 -6.71
CA LEU A 102 -8.28 -17.22 -6.58
C LEU A 102 -7.43 -16.23 -5.79
N ARG A 103 -7.62 -14.93 -6.01
CA ARG A 103 -6.92 -13.88 -5.27
C ARG A 103 -7.32 -13.88 -3.79
N GLU A 104 -8.60 -14.01 -3.48
CA GLU A 104 -9.09 -14.08 -2.10
C GLU A 104 -8.58 -15.34 -1.39
N ARG A 105 -8.63 -16.50 -2.06
CA ARG A 105 -8.08 -17.75 -1.54
C ARG A 105 -6.58 -17.64 -1.27
N ARG A 106 -5.83 -17.02 -2.17
CA ARG A 106 -4.41 -16.73 -1.96
C ARG A 106 -4.22 -15.87 -0.71
N LEU A 107 -4.96 -14.78 -0.54
CA LEU A 107 -4.84 -13.93 0.64
C LEU A 107 -5.14 -14.67 1.93
N GLU A 108 -6.14 -15.56 1.93
CA GLU A 108 -6.49 -16.39 3.09
C GLU A 108 -5.35 -17.33 3.48
N ILE A 109 -4.75 -18.03 2.51
CA ILE A 109 -3.57 -18.89 2.75
C ILE A 109 -2.45 -18.06 3.39
N TYR A 110 -2.17 -16.87 2.85
CA TYR A 110 -1.16 -16.00 3.44
C TYR A 110 -1.56 -15.53 4.85
N ARG A 111 -2.83 -15.25 5.15
CA ARG A 111 -3.22 -14.84 6.51
C ARG A 111 -2.95 -15.92 7.56
N GLN A 112 -3.17 -17.18 7.21
CA GLN A 112 -3.01 -18.34 8.09
C GLN A 112 -1.53 -18.71 8.34
N MET A 113 -0.61 -18.28 7.49
CA MET A 113 0.82 -18.55 7.65
C MET A 113 1.46 -17.74 8.78
N THR A 114 2.36 -18.37 9.54
CA THR A 114 3.21 -17.67 10.50
C THR A 114 4.21 -16.72 9.80
N PRO A 115 4.72 -15.69 10.48
CA PRO A 115 5.72 -14.79 9.91
C PRO A 115 6.96 -15.50 9.36
N GLU A 116 7.39 -16.59 9.99
CA GLU A 116 8.57 -17.38 9.62
C GLU A 116 8.34 -18.09 8.28
N VAL A 117 7.20 -18.77 8.13
CA VAL A 117 6.81 -19.46 6.89
C VAL A 117 6.66 -18.46 5.74
N LYS A 118 6.09 -17.28 6.00
CA LYS A 118 6.01 -16.21 5.00
C LYS A 118 7.38 -15.75 4.52
N ALA A 119 8.33 -15.60 5.44
CA ALA A 119 9.68 -15.16 5.13
C ALA A 119 10.41 -16.19 4.27
N GLU A 120 10.27 -17.49 4.60
CA GLU A 120 10.85 -18.60 3.83
C GLU A 120 10.31 -18.63 2.40
N ILE A 121 8.98 -18.62 2.23
CA ILE A 121 8.33 -18.62 0.91
C ILE A 121 8.71 -17.37 0.12
N SER A 122 8.72 -16.19 0.75
CA SER A 122 9.11 -14.94 0.09
C SER A 122 10.57 -14.99 -0.36
N GLY A 123 11.43 -15.67 0.39
CA GLY A 123 12.84 -15.90 0.08
C GLY A 123 13.07 -16.66 -1.23
N LEU A 124 12.12 -17.49 -1.68
CA LEU A 124 12.21 -18.23 -2.96
C LEU A 124 12.19 -17.29 -4.18
N TYR A 125 11.47 -16.18 -4.09
CA TYR A 125 11.26 -15.27 -5.21
C TYR A 125 12.22 -14.08 -5.21
N ILE A 126 12.95 -13.85 -4.11
CA ILE A 126 13.99 -12.83 -4.04
C ILE A 126 15.23 -13.40 -4.74
N ARG A 127 15.53 -12.93 -5.96
CA ARG A 127 16.83 -13.17 -6.60
C ARG A 127 17.92 -12.68 -5.64
N ARG A 128 18.65 -13.61 -5.01
CA ARG A 128 19.91 -13.27 -4.33
C ARG A 128 20.83 -12.67 -5.38
N LYS A 129 21.17 -11.38 -5.26
CA LYS A 129 22.26 -10.80 -6.03
C LYS A 129 23.51 -11.62 -5.66
N SER A 130 24.09 -12.33 -6.62
CA SER A 130 25.34 -13.05 -6.39
C SER A 130 26.41 -12.01 -6.05
N THR A 131 26.83 -11.96 -4.80
CA THR A 131 28.09 -11.31 -4.44
C THR A 131 29.18 -12.24 -4.95
N LYS A 132 29.60 -12.06 -6.21
CA LYS A 132 30.92 -12.54 -6.64
C LYS A 132 31.95 -11.81 -5.78
N LYS A 133 32.45 -12.47 -4.74
CA LYS A 133 33.73 -12.09 -4.12
C LYS A 133 34.80 -12.41 -5.17
N SER A 134 35.38 -11.39 -5.76
CA SER A 134 36.69 -11.52 -6.41
C SER A 134 37.72 -11.76 -5.30
N HIS A 135 38.40 -12.90 -5.38
CA HIS A 135 39.72 -13.11 -4.80
C HIS A 135 40.67 -13.31 -5.97
#